data_AF-A0A918CN86-F1
#
_entry.id   AF-A0A918CN86-F1
#
_cell.length_a   1.000
_cell.length_b   1.000
_cell.length_c   1.000
_cell.angle_alpha   90.00
_cell.angle_beta   90.00
_cell.angle_gamma   90.00
#
_symmetry.space_group_name_H-M   'P 1'
#
loop_
_entity.id
_entity.type
_entity.pdbx_description
1 polymer ?
#
loop_
_entity_poly.entity_id
_entity_poly.type
_entity_poly.pdbx_seq_one_letter_code
_entity_poly.pdbx_strand_id
1 'polypeptide(L)'
;MRSLITAVRAHEGAARFLAWPGDFDLDRGDHAEEVHLASGAALEAFAGDGAGGTYFFCGDGGEERPVLYADLDGRATLVAIGLAELLHLLLVAPWWRDCTAFTTEQSRELAAEYLADLPGLPADRDRAAAALGLDLPDEAEVLARLREVALGLGKDFVLVFTPEGEPYDPLFTG
;
A
#
# COMPACT_ATOMS: atom_id res chain seq x y z
N MET A 1 17.96 -3.05 12.24
CA MET A 1 17.59 -2.78 10.83
C MET A 1 17.56 -1.27 10.64
N ARG A 2 17.95 -0.77 9.46
CA ARG A 2 17.78 0.65 9.12
C ARG A 2 16.28 0.88 8.85
N SER A 3 15.71 1.95 9.39
CA SER A 3 14.33 2.35 9.10
C SER A 3 14.17 2.63 7.60
N LEU A 4 13.18 1.99 6.98
CA LEU A 4 12.80 2.20 5.59
C LEU A 4 12.17 3.58 5.39
N ILE A 5 11.41 4.10 6.35
CA ILE A 5 10.92 5.50 6.31
C ILE A 5 12.10 6.46 6.20
N THR A 6 13.13 6.25 7.02
CA THR A 6 14.35 7.07 6.98
C THR A 6 15.09 6.91 5.66
N ALA A 7 15.12 5.70 5.08
CA ALA A 7 15.73 5.46 3.78
C ALA A 7 14.99 6.19 2.65
N VAL A 8 13.65 6.11 2.61
CA VAL A 8 12.81 6.82 1.64
C VAL A 8 13.05 8.34 1.73
N ARG A 9 13.02 8.91 2.95
CA ARG A 9 13.28 10.35 3.16
C ARG A 9 14.69 10.79 2.75
N ALA A 10 15.68 9.89 2.82
CA ALA A 10 17.06 10.20 2.43
C ALA A 10 17.32 10.10 0.92
N HIS A 11 16.43 9.46 0.16
CA HIS A 11 16.62 9.18 -1.27
C HIS A 11 15.50 9.79 -2.11
N GLU A 12 15.71 11.03 -2.58
CA GLU A 12 14.73 11.78 -3.38
C GLU A 12 14.19 11.00 -4.59
N GLY A 13 15.06 10.24 -5.29
CA GLY A 13 14.63 9.41 -6.41
C GLY A 13 13.64 8.30 -6.02
N ALA A 14 13.85 7.68 -4.86
CA ALA A 14 12.95 6.65 -4.34
C ALA A 14 11.64 7.28 -3.83
N ALA A 15 11.72 8.39 -3.09
CA ALA A 15 10.54 9.14 -2.65
C ALA A 15 9.68 9.61 -3.83
N ARG A 16 10.31 10.11 -4.90
CA ARG A 16 9.61 10.53 -6.11
C ARG A 16 8.91 9.36 -6.81
N PHE A 17 9.58 8.22 -6.95
CA PHE A 17 8.95 7.02 -7.53
C PHE A 17 7.75 6.58 -6.68
N LEU A 18 7.90 6.55 -5.36
CA LEU A 18 6.81 6.15 -4.49
C LEU A 18 5.65 7.14 -4.54
N ALA A 19 5.91 8.45 -4.61
CA ALA A 19 4.86 9.45 -4.76
C ALA A 19 4.12 9.31 -6.10
N TRP A 20 4.86 9.09 -7.19
CA TRP A 20 4.32 8.73 -8.50
C TRP A 20 5.38 7.95 -9.28
N PRO A 21 5.11 6.71 -9.71
CA PRO A 21 3.80 6.07 -9.85
C PRO A 21 3.24 5.30 -8.64
N GLY A 22 3.98 5.20 -7.52
CA GLY A 22 3.59 4.31 -6.41
C GLY A 22 2.39 4.77 -5.58
N ASP A 23 1.90 6.01 -5.74
CA ASP A 23 0.82 6.58 -4.93
C ASP A 23 1.05 6.41 -3.42
N PHE A 24 2.25 6.79 -2.99
CA PHE A 24 2.69 6.73 -1.60
C PHE A 24 3.63 7.89 -1.29
N ASP A 25 3.15 8.76 -0.41
CA ASP A 25 3.84 9.96 0.02
C ASP A 25 3.82 10.06 1.56
N LEU A 26 5.02 10.04 2.15
CA LEU A 26 5.23 10.14 3.59
C LEU A 26 4.89 11.52 4.17
N ASP A 27 4.68 12.53 3.31
CA ASP A 27 4.28 13.88 3.73
C ASP A 27 2.75 14.06 3.66
N ARG A 28 2.00 13.01 3.28
CA ARG A 28 0.53 12.98 3.18
C ARG A 28 -0.15 12.09 4.23
N GLY A 29 0.50 11.87 5.37
CA GLY A 29 -0.03 11.01 6.44
C GLY A 29 -1.16 11.61 7.28
N ASP A 30 -1.72 12.76 6.91
CA ASP A 30 -2.83 13.37 7.64
C ASP A 30 -4.16 12.85 7.09
N HIS A 31 -4.87 12.03 7.88
CA HIS A 31 -6.19 11.56 7.53
C HIS A 31 -7.24 12.56 8.01
N ALA A 32 -8.06 13.08 7.09
CA ALA A 32 -9.02 14.14 7.40
C ALA A 32 -10.15 13.69 8.34
N GLU A 33 -10.43 12.40 8.41
CA GLU A 33 -11.52 11.81 9.19
C GLU A 33 -11.02 11.13 10.46
N GLU A 34 -11.85 11.09 11.50
CA GLU A 34 -11.51 10.36 12.72
C GLU A 34 -11.88 8.87 12.55
N VAL A 35 -10.88 8.00 12.50
CA VAL A 35 -11.07 6.55 12.27
C VAL A 35 -10.36 5.71 13.33
N HIS A 36 -10.88 4.52 13.59
CA HIS A 36 -10.26 3.54 14.49
C HIS A 36 -10.46 2.12 13.98
N LEU A 37 -9.66 1.18 14.48
CA LEU A 37 -9.89 -0.24 14.23
C LEU A 37 -11.02 -0.75 15.12
N ALA A 38 -11.94 -1.54 14.58
CA ALA A 38 -13.03 -2.17 15.34
C ALA A 38 -12.52 -3.02 16.52
N SER A 39 -11.30 -3.56 16.42
CA SER A 39 -10.64 -4.32 17.48
C SER A 39 -10.17 -3.44 18.66
N GLY A 40 -10.15 -2.12 18.51
CA GLY A 40 -9.57 -1.18 19.46
C GLY A 40 -8.03 -1.14 19.45
N ALA A 41 -7.39 -1.86 18.54
CA ALA A 41 -5.93 -1.78 18.36
C ALA A 41 -5.51 -0.38 17.91
N ALA A 42 -4.27 0.00 18.23
CA ALA A 42 -3.70 1.28 17.82
C ALA A 42 -3.73 1.44 16.29
N LEU A 43 -3.94 2.67 15.83
CA LEU A 43 -3.98 3.00 14.41
C LEU A 43 -3.21 4.31 14.21
N GLU A 44 -2.23 4.29 13.31
CA GLU A 44 -1.35 5.43 13.06
C GLU A 44 -1.27 5.70 11.56
N ALA A 45 -1.84 6.82 11.11
CA ALA A 45 -1.66 7.30 9.75
C ALA A 45 -0.20 7.76 9.54
N PHE A 46 0.44 7.32 8.45
CA PHE A 46 1.86 7.61 8.22
C PHE A 46 2.21 8.01 6.78
N ALA A 47 1.32 7.74 5.82
CA ALA A 47 1.47 8.12 4.43
C ALA A 47 0.11 8.27 3.76
N GLY A 48 0.07 8.91 2.60
CA GLY A 48 -1.12 9.01 1.78
C GLY A 48 -0.79 8.98 0.29
N ASP A 49 -1.81 9.03 -0.55
CA ASP A 49 -1.65 9.04 -2.00
C ASP A 49 -2.07 10.38 -2.66
N GLY A 50 -1.96 10.44 -3.99
CA GLY A 50 -2.36 11.61 -4.78
C GLY A 50 -3.88 11.81 -4.91
N ALA A 51 -4.67 10.75 -4.66
CA ALA A 51 -6.12 10.71 -4.76
C ALA A 51 -6.83 10.98 -3.42
N GLY A 52 -6.09 11.03 -2.31
CA GLY A 52 -6.61 11.25 -0.95
C GLY A 52 -6.77 9.98 -0.11
N GLY A 53 -6.31 8.83 -0.59
CA GLY A 53 -6.16 7.62 0.21
C GLY A 53 -5.07 7.75 1.27
N THR A 54 -5.17 6.95 2.33
CA THR A 54 -4.28 6.98 3.50
C THR A 54 -3.79 5.58 3.84
N TYR A 55 -2.51 5.47 4.22
CA TYR A 55 -1.90 4.27 4.77
C TYR A 55 -1.73 4.40 6.28
N PHE A 56 -2.10 3.34 6.98
CA PHE A 56 -2.05 3.25 8.43
C PHE A 56 -1.21 2.06 8.88
N PHE A 57 -0.42 2.24 9.92
CA PHE A 57 0.07 1.11 10.70
C PHE A 57 -0.99 0.67 11.72
N CYS A 58 -1.19 -0.64 11.83
CA CYS A 58 -2.14 -1.24 12.75
C CYS A 58 -1.42 -1.94 13.92
N GLY A 59 -1.84 -1.66 15.15
CA GLY A 59 -1.29 -2.22 16.37
C GLY A 59 0.00 -1.55 16.86
N ASP A 60 0.60 -2.16 17.87
CA ASP A 60 1.85 -1.71 18.49
C ASP A 60 3.08 -2.25 17.74
N GLY A 61 4.17 -1.47 17.72
CA GLY A 61 5.42 -1.85 17.06
C GLY A 61 5.98 -0.73 16.19
N GLY A 62 6.93 -1.09 15.33
CA GLY A 62 7.58 -0.20 14.36
C GLY A 62 7.07 -0.41 12.93
N GLU A 63 8.01 -0.44 11.99
CA GLU A 63 7.71 -0.58 10.56
C GLU A 63 7.30 -2.01 10.16
N GLU A 64 7.36 -2.98 11.08
CA GLU A 64 6.91 -4.37 10.89
C GLU A 64 5.39 -4.57 11.07
N ARG A 65 4.68 -3.53 11.52
CA ARG A 65 3.25 -3.56 11.77
C ARG A 65 2.46 -3.81 10.47
N PRO A 66 1.30 -4.50 10.55
CA PRO A 66 0.36 -4.58 9.44
C PRO A 66 0.02 -3.18 8.91
N VAL A 67 -0.09 -3.07 7.59
CA VAL A 67 -0.41 -1.81 6.90
C VAL A 67 -1.80 -1.92 6.27
N LEU A 68 -2.68 -1.02 6.69
CA LEU A 68 -4.02 -0.85 6.11
C LEU A 68 -4.01 0.35 5.16
N TYR A 69 -4.70 0.23 4.04
CA TYR A 69 -5.00 1.33 3.14
C TYR A 69 -6.50 1.64 3.22
N ALA A 70 -6.85 2.92 3.23
CA ALA A 70 -8.22 3.40 3.09
C ALA A 70 -8.30 4.46 2.00
N ASP A 71 -9.35 4.42 1.17
CA ASP A 71 -9.62 5.45 0.18
C ASP A 71 -10.66 6.47 0.65
N LEU A 72 -10.86 7.52 -0.15
CA LEU A 72 -11.87 8.55 0.11
C LEU A 72 -13.32 8.09 -0.10
N ASP A 73 -13.54 6.92 -0.71
CA ASP A 73 -14.87 6.38 -0.95
C ASP A 73 -15.39 5.56 0.25
N GLY A 74 -14.65 5.54 1.36
CA GLY A 74 -15.02 4.78 2.55
C GLY A 74 -14.70 3.29 2.42
N ARG A 75 -13.73 2.91 1.57
CA ARG A 75 -13.27 1.52 1.46
C ARG A 75 -11.90 1.34 2.09
N ALA A 76 -11.67 0.18 2.72
CA ALA A 76 -10.41 -0.16 3.36
C ALA A 76 -9.97 -1.60 3.09
N THR A 77 -8.66 -1.85 3.11
CA THR A 77 -8.10 -3.20 3.08
C THR A 77 -6.71 -3.26 3.67
N LEU A 78 -6.35 -4.41 4.22
CA LEU A 78 -4.98 -4.69 4.63
C LEU A 78 -4.15 -5.01 3.38
N VAL A 79 -3.06 -4.28 3.16
CA VAL A 79 -2.25 -4.38 1.93
C VAL A 79 -0.91 -5.06 2.13
N ALA A 80 -0.38 -5.07 3.36
CA ALA A 80 0.93 -5.66 3.66
C ALA A 80 1.11 -5.98 5.15
N ILE A 81 2.05 -6.87 5.47
CA ILE A 81 2.59 -7.03 6.83
C ILE A 81 3.96 -6.37 6.91
N GLY A 82 3.96 -5.11 7.34
CA GLY A 82 5.16 -4.28 7.44
C GLY A 82 5.47 -3.48 6.16
N LEU A 83 6.28 -2.44 6.36
CA LEU A 83 6.63 -1.47 5.33
C LEU A 83 7.46 -2.07 4.20
N ALA A 84 8.31 -3.07 4.47
CA ALA A 84 9.08 -3.73 3.43
C ALA A 84 8.16 -4.40 2.39
N GLU A 85 7.15 -5.13 2.87
CA GLU A 85 6.16 -5.79 2.02
C GLU A 85 5.30 -4.78 1.25
N LEU A 86 4.91 -3.67 1.88
CA LEU A 86 4.23 -2.57 1.20
C LEU A 86 5.11 -2.01 0.05
N LEU A 87 6.38 -1.71 0.32
CA LEU A 87 7.25 -1.14 -0.71
C LEU A 87 7.49 -2.11 -1.86
N HIS A 88 7.56 -3.43 -1.62
CA HIS A 88 7.57 -4.41 -2.70
C HIS A 88 6.31 -4.32 -3.56
N LEU A 89 5.13 -4.20 -2.95
CA LEU A 89 3.87 -4.02 -3.68
C LEU A 89 3.90 -2.78 -4.58
N LEU A 90 4.26 -1.63 -4.02
CA LEU A 90 4.23 -0.36 -4.76
C LEU A 90 5.30 -0.26 -5.84
N LEU A 91 6.45 -0.92 -5.65
CA LEU A 91 7.52 -0.97 -6.64
C LEU A 91 7.19 -1.93 -7.78
N VAL A 92 6.59 -3.07 -7.49
CA VAL A 92 6.37 -4.15 -8.47
C VAL A 92 5.03 -3.99 -9.19
N ALA A 93 3.97 -3.59 -8.50
CA ALA A 93 2.62 -3.50 -9.03
C ALA A 93 1.89 -2.21 -8.56
N PRO A 94 2.30 -1.01 -9.01
CA PRO A 94 1.63 0.25 -8.65
C PRO A 94 0.14 0.32 -9.06
N TRP A 95 -0.32 -0.55 -9.97
CA TRP A 95 -1.72 -0.73 -10.39
C TRP A 95 -2.54 -1.67 -9.49
N TRP A 96 -2.00 -2.11 -8.34
CA TRP A 96 -2.60 -3.14 -7.49
C TRP A 96 -4.07 -2.88 -7.08
N ARG A 97 -4.48 -1.62 -6.97
CA ARG A 97 -5.87 -1.24 -6.62
C ARG A 97 -6.88 -1.74 -7.64
N ASP A 98 -6.47 -1.87 -8.89
CA ASP A 98 -7.32 -2.34 -9.99
C ASP A 98 -7.36 -3.87 -10.11
N CYS A 99 -6.53 -4.59 -9.34
CA CYS A 99 -6.47 -6.07 -9.29
C CYS A 99 -7.63 -6.70 -8.50
N THR A 100 -8.87 -6.28 -8.77
CA THR A 100 -10.07 -6.66 -8.01
C THR A 100 -10.44 -8.15 -8.09
N ALA A 101 -10.09 -8.83 -9.19
CA ALA A 101 -10.40 -10.24 -9.41
C ALA A 101 -9.22 -11.17 -9.09
N PHE A 102 -8.02 -10.61 -8.86
CA PHE A 102 -6.78 -11.34 -8.60
C PHE A 102 -6.50 -12.48 -9.60
N THR A 103 -6.81 -12.28 -10.88
CA THR A 103 -6.48 -13.24 -11.94
C THR A 103 -5.17 -12.83 -12.63
N THR A 104 -4.43 -13.82 -13.13
CA THR A 104 -3.20 -13.57 -13.89
C THR A 104 -3.47 -12.78 -15.17
N GLU A 105 -4.61 -13.00 -15.82
CA GLU A 105 -5.00 -12.27 -17.02
C GLU A 105 -5.25 -10.79 -16.73
N GLN A 106 -6.04 -10.48 -15.70
CA GLN A 106 -6.28 -9.10 -15.27
C GLN A 106 -4.98 -8.38 -14.91
N SER A 107 -4.12 -9.02 -14.10
CA SER A 107 -2.82 -8.42 -13.74
C SER A 107 -1.98 -8.10 -14.96
N ARG A 108 -1.92 -9.03 -15.92
CA ARG A 108 -1.13 -8.87 -17.14
C ARG A 108 -1.65 -7.73 -18.01
N GLU A 109 -2.97 -7.59 -18.14
CA GLU A 109 -3.59 -6.50 -18.89
C GLU A 109 -3.29 -5.15 -18.24
N LEU A 110 -3.52 -5.02 -16.93
CA LEU A 110 -3.22 -3.81 -16.17
C LEU A 110 -1.73 -3.44 -16.25
N ALA A 111 -0.84 -4.43 -16.08
CA ALA A 111 0.61 -4.22 -16.20
C ALA A 111 0.99 -3.70 -17.60
N ALA A 112 0.39 -4.25 -18.66
CA ALA A 112 0.66 -3.84 -20.03
C ALA A 112 0.16 -2.42 -20.32
N GLU A 113 -1.03 -2.06 -19.84
CA GLU A 113 -1.57 -0.71 -19.94
C GLU A 113 -0.68 0.30 -19.19
N TYR A 114 -0.33 -0.02 -17.95
CA TYR A 114 0.51 0.84 -17.11
C TYR A 114 1.91 1.06 -17.71
N LEU A 115 2.52 0.00 -18.28
CA LEU A 115 3.81 0.09 -18.97
C LEU A 115 3.73 0.83 -20.30
N ALA A 116 2.58 0.82 -20.99
CA ALA A 116 2.40 1.59 -22.21
C ALA A 116 2.41 3.10 -21.92
N ASP A 117 1.81 3.52 -20.81
CA ASP A 117 1.79 4.91 -20.36
C ASP A 117 3.13 5.33 -19.72
N LEU A 118 3.80 4.40 -19.03
CA LEU A 118 5.07 4.63 -18.33
C LEU A 118 6.16 3.64 -18.78
N PRO A 119 6.70 3.78 -20.01
CA PRO A 119 7.71 2.83 -20.53
C PRO A 119 9.04 2.86 -19.75
N GLY A 120 9.31 3.93 -18.99
CA GLY A 120 10.48 4.06 -18.12
C GLY A 120 10.35 3.35 -16.76
N LEU A 121 9.15 2.88 -16.42
CA LEU A 121 8.81 2.35 -15.10
C LEU A 121 9.80 1.28 -14.61
N PRO A 122 10.20 0.25 -15.39
CA PRO A 122 11.11 -0.78 -14.86
C PRO A 122 12.47 -0.21 -14.45
N ALA A 123 13.03 0.71 -15.24
CA ALA A 123 14.33 1.31 -14.94
C ALA A 123 14.25 2.27 -13.73
N ASP A 124 13.15 3.00 -13.59
CA ASP A 124 12.91 3.86 -12.42
C ASP A 124 12.69 3.03 -11.14
N ARG A 125 11.92 1.94 -11.24
CA ARG A 125 11.70 0.96 -10.16
C ARG A 125 13.02 0.37 -9.68
N ASP A 126 13.85 -0.13 -10.59
CA ASP A 126 15.11 -0.79 -10.23
C ASP A 126 16.07 0.19 -9.54
N ARG A 127 16.08 1.47 -9.96
CA ARG A 127 16.83 2.54 -9.27
C ARG A 127 16.29 2.81 -7.87
N ALA A 128 14.97 2.88 -7.70
CA ALA A 128 14.34 3.10 -6.41
C ALA A 128 14.62 1.93 -5.45
N ALA A 129 14.44 0.69 -5.90
CA ALA A 129 14.73 -0.51 -5.11
C ALA A 129 16.21 -0.57 -4.69
N ALA A 130 17.14 -0.31 -5.61
CA ALA A 130 18.57 -0.27 -5.29
C ALA A 130 18.92 0.83 -4.27
N ALA A 131 18.29 2.02 -4.37
CA ALA A 131 18.48 3.09 -3.39
C ALA A 131 17.96 2.73 -2.00
N LEU A 132 16.88 1.94 -1.93
CA LEU A 132 16.29 1.47 -0.68
C LEU A 132 16.97 0.20 -0.14
N GLY A 133 17.82 -0.46 -0.94
CA GLY A 133 18.45 -1.73 -0.60
C GLY A 133 17.45 -2.89 -0.55
N LEU A 134 16.43 -2.86 -1.42
CA LEU A 134 15.39 -3.88 -1.51
C LEU A 134 15.66 -4.82 -2.68
N ASP A 135 15.58 -6.12 -2.41
CA ASP A 135 15.52 -7.16 -3.43
C ASP A 135 14.05 -7.40 -3.80
N LEU A 136 13.68 -7.11 -5.04
CA LEU A 136 12.28 -7.17 -5.48
C LEU A 136 11.85 -8.61 -5.78
N PRO A 137 10.73 -9.09 -5.20
CA PRO A 137 10.10 -10.33 -5.62
C PRO A 137 9.49 -10.20 -7.02
N ASP A 138 9.02 -11.32 -7.57
CA ASP A 138 8.30 -11.29 -8.84
C ASP A 138 6.85 -10.76 -8.68
N GLU A 139 6.25 -10.33 -9.80
CA GLU A 139 4.88 -9.77 -9.81
C GLU A 139 3.86 -10.76 -9.26
N ALA A 140 3.98 -12.04 -9.61
CA ALA A 140 3.02 -13.06 -9.21
C ALA A 140 3.07 -13.31 -7.69
N GLU A 141 4.26 -13.29 -7.09
CA GLU A 141 4.51 -13.44 -5.67
C GLU A 141 3.94 -12.25 -4.89
N VAL A 142 4.22 -11.03 -5.34
CA VAL A 142 3.70 -9.81 -4.71
C VAL A 142 2.18 -9.76 -4.73
N LEU A 143 1.54 -10.09 -5.86
CA LEU A 143 0.08 -10.06 -5.97
C LEU A 143 -0.59 -11.24 -5.26
N ALA A 144 0.03 -12.42 -5.26
CA ALA A 144 -0.44 -13.54 -4.44
C ALA A 144 -0.41 -13.17 -2.96
N ARG A 145 0.64 -12.47 -2.53
CA ARG A 145 0.79 -12.00 -1.16
C ARG A 145 -0.24 -10.93 -0.80
N LEU A 146 -0.47 -9.93 -1.66
CA LEU A 146 -1.54 -8.95 -1.48
C LEU A 146 -2.90 -9.65 -1.30
N ARG A 147 -3.22 -10.62 -2.16
CA ARG A 147 -4.48 -11.38 -2.06
C ARG A 147 -4.61 -12.11 -0.72
N GLU A 148 -3.54 -12.76 -0.27
CA GLU A 148 -3.51 -13.48 1.01
C GLU A 148 -3.75 -12.52 2.19
N VAL A 149 -3.06 -11.37 2.18
CA VAL A 149 -3.18 -10.38 3.25
C VAL A 149 -4.57 -9.73 3.21
N ALA A 150 -5.05 -9.28 2.06
CA ALA A 150 -6.34 -8.60 1.93
C ALA A 150 -7.54 -9.51 2.24
N LEU A 151 -7.57 -10.73 1.70
CA LEU A 151 -8.73 -11.64 1.81
C LEU A 151 -8.62 -12.67 2.95
N GLY A 152 -7.41 -12.83 3.51
CA GLY A 152 -7.14 -13.69 4.65
C GLY A 152 -7.11 -12.86 5.94
N LEU A 153 -5.94 -12.30 6.23
CA LEU A 153 -5.68 -11.58 7.49
C LEU A 153 -6.49 -10.28 7.61
N GLY A 154 -6.76 -9.61 6.49
CA GLY A 154 -7.43 -8.31 6.43
C GLY A 154 -8.87 -8.34 6.97
N LYS A 155 -9.49 -9.52 7.04
CA LYS A 155 -10.82 -9.69 7.66
C LYS A 155 -10.86 -9.29 9.14
N ASP A 156 -9.71 -9.32 9.82
CA ASP A 156 -9.58 -8.93 11.22
C ASP A 156 -9.25 -7.43 11.40
N PHE A 157 -9.02 -6.70 10.31
CA PHE A 157 -8.64 -5.28 10.30
C PHE A 157 -9.76 -4.42 9.70
N VAL A 158 -10.88 -4.32 10.44
CA VAL A 158 -12.01 -3.49 10.05
C VAL A 158 -11.78 -2.05 10.52
N LEU A 159 -11.68 -1.13 9.58
CA LEU A 159 -11.63 0.31 9.84
C LEU A 159 -13.05 0.84 10.08
N VAL A 160 -13.22 1.69 11.08
CA VAL A 160 -14.51 2.27 11.49
C VAL A 160 -14.42 3.78 11.45
N PHE A 161 -15.37 4.42 10.79
CA PHE A 161 -15.57 5.86 10.88
C PHE A 161 -16.12 6.19 12.26
N THR A 162 -15.33 6.87 13.08
CA THR A 162 -15.59 7.04 14.52
C THR A 162 -16.86 7.83 14.83
N PRO A 163 -17.19 8.93 14.12
CA PRO A 163 -18.33 9.76 14.52
C PRO A 163 -19.69 9.03 14.39
N GLU A 164 -19.83 8.12 13.43
CA GLU A 164 -21.06 7.36 13.17
C GLU A 164 -20.96 5.89 13.60
N GLY A 165 -19.75 5.39 13.85
CA GLY A 165 -19.51 3.98 14.18
C GLY A 165 -19.73 3.02 13.01
N GLU A 166 -19.73 3.54 11.78
CA GLU A 166 -19.96 2.76 10.57
C GLU A 166 -18.64 2.16 10.05
N PRO A 167 -18.62 0.86 9.71
CA PRO A 167 -17.44 0.23 9.14
C PRO A 167 -17.22 0.70 7.71
N TYR A 168 -15.95 0.85 7.33
CA TYR A 168 -15.55 0.99 5.94
C TYR A 168 -15.86 -0.29 5.15
N ASP A 169 -16.23 -0.14 3.89
CA ASP A 169 -16.45 -1.26 2.98
C ASP A 169 -15.12 -1.95 2.62
N PRO A 170 -15.09 -3.27 2.37
CA PRO A 170 -13.89 -3.93 1.88
C PRO A 170 -13.52 -3.42 0.47
N LEU A 171 -12.25 -3.04 0.27
CA LEU A 171 -11.76 -2.69 -1.08
C LEU A 171 -11.84 -3.89 -2.05
N PHE A 172 -11.64 -5.09 -1.53
CA PHE A 172 -11.72 -6.35 -2.27
C PHE A 172 -12.78 -7.26 -1.67
N THR A 173 -13.67 -7.79 -2.51
CA THR A 173 -14.84 -8.58 -2.06
C THR A 173 -14.67 -10.09 -2.14
N GLY A 174 -13.66 -10.59 -2.85
CA GLY A 174 -13.24 -12.01 -2.86
C GLY A 174 -14.14 -12.98 -3.62
#